data_AF-A0A822BQU8-F1
#
_entry.id   AF-A0A822BQU8-F1
#
_cell.length_a   1.000
_cell.length_b   1.000
_cell.length_c   1.000
_cell.angle_alpha   90.00
_cell.angle_beta   90.00
_cell.angle_gamma   90.00
#
_symmetry.space_group_name_H-M   'P 1'
#
loop_
_entity.id
_entity.type
_entity.pdbx_description
1 polymer ?
#
loop_
_entity_poly.entity_id
_entity_poly.type
_entity_poly.pdbx_seq_one_letter_code
_entity_poly.pdbx_strand_id
1 'polypeptide(L)'
;RIQHAAYVLRTCILSKAPQMIRDRKYHLKMHRSCLVGSEMVDWLIHQSPIVHSRSQAVDMWQALLEEGAISHVSQEHYFKDKYLFYRFSGDEDRTLIRPSDIEQNECEQQLTDVILTLAQVGPDAMLRMILRKPRHERTIDDLDIIYDELLHVKALSHLSSLVKRELSGVLIFEAHPFKGKVLFTQGDEGKSWYIILKGSVQCIVYGKGIVEIFHEGDDFGKLSLVNNSQRIA
;
A
#
# COMPACT_ATOMS: atom_id res chain seq x y z
N ARG A 1 -6.00 -10.44 7.17
CA ARG A 1 -5.97 -9.25 8.04
C ARG A 1 -6.68 -8.07 7.39
N ILE A 2 -6.27 -7.62 6.19
CA ILE A 2 -6.91 -6.47 5.51
C ILE A 2 -8.37 -6.73 5.10
N GLN A 3 -8.71 -7.93 4.62
CA GLN A 3 -10.11 -8.30 4.34
C GLN A 3 -11.00 -8.27 5.60
N HIS A 4 -10.45 -8.66 6.75
CA HIS A 4 -11.16 -8.56 8.04
C HIS A 4 -11.35 -7.10 8.46
N ALA A 5 -10.32 -6.26 8.29
CA ALA A 5 -10.42 -4.82 8.52
C ALA A 5 -11.53 -4.18 7.67
N ALA A 6 -11.62 -4.55 6.38
CA ALA A 6 -12.68 -4.08 5.50
C ALA A 6 -14.08 -4.51 5.98
N TYR A 7 -14.23 -5.76 6.42
CA TYR A 7 -15.48 -6.26 6.99
C TYR A 7 -15.91 -5.45 8.22
N VAL A 8 -15.01 -5.25 9.18
CA VAL A 8 -15.28 -4.45 10.38
C VAL A 8 -15.68 -3.02 10.03
N LEU A 9 -14.90 -2.34 9.18
CA LEU A 9 -15.21 -0.97 8.75
C LEU A 9 -16.55 -0.89 8.03
N ARG A 10 -16.82 -1.81 7.10
CA ARG A 10 -18.10 -1.86 6.36
C ARG A 10 -19.28 -2.04 7.30
N THR A 11 -19.18 -2.96 8.26
CA THR A 11 -20.22 -3.21 9.27
C THR A 11 -20.46 -1.98 10.14
N CYS A 12 -19.39 -1.34 10.62
CA CYS A 12 -19.50 -0.10 11.40
C CYS A 12 -20.10 1.06 10.58
N ILE A 13 -19.76 1.21 9.30
CA ILE A 13 -20.35 2.21 8.42
C ILE A 13 -21.84 1.95 8.22
N LEU A 14 -22.25 0.71 7.93
CA LEU A 14 -23.67 0.35 7.76
C LEU A 14 -24.49 0.57 9.04
N SER A 15 -23.87 0.43 10.22
CA SER A 15 -24.53 0.65 11.50
C SER A 15 -24.59 2.14 11.88
N LYS A 16 -23.47 2.85 11.85
CA LYS A 16 -23.33 4.23 12.37
C LYS A 16 -23.63 5.32 11.33
N ALA A 17 -23.41 5.03 10.05
CA ALA A 17 -23.53 6.00 8.96
C ALA A 17 -24.11 5.35 7.68
N PRO A 18 -25.31 4.73 7.74
CA PRO A 18 -25.88 4.00 6.61
C PRO A 18 -26.05 4.85 5.35
N GLN A 19 -26.20 6.18 5.49
CA GLN A 19 -26.31 7.11 4.37
C GLN A 19 -25.07 7.19 3.47
N MET A 20 -23.90 6.73 3.96
CA MET A 20 -22.65 6.76 3.19
C MET A 20 -22.65 5.72 2.07
N ILE A 21 -23.27 4.56 2.28
CA ILE A 21 -23.35 3.47 1.31
C ILE A 21 -24.71 3.55 0.62
N ARG A 22 -24.71 4.08 -0.61
CA ARG A 22 -25.95 4.28 -1.37
C ARG A 22 -25.72 4.29 -2.87
N ASP A 23 -26.82 4.10 -3.59
CA ASP A 23 -26.85 4.23 -5.04
C ASP A 23 -26.67 5.70 -5.43
N ARG A 24 -25.71 5.97 -6.31
CA ARG A 24 -25.43 7.31 -6.84
C ARG A 24 -25.55 7.28 -8.37
N LYS A 25 -26.17 8.32 -8.95
CA LYS A 25 -26.28 8.49 -10.39
C LYS A 25 -25.30 9.56 -10.85
N TYR A 26 -24.44 9.24 -11.81
CA TYR A 26 -23.46 10.16 -12.38
C TYR A 26 -23.30 9.92 -13.88
N HIS A 27 -23.29 10.99 -14.69
CA HIS A 27 -23.30 10.93 -16.16
C HIS A 27 -24.24 9.86 -16.73
N LEU A 28 -25.49 9.82 -16.25
CA LEU A 28 -26.53 8.86 -16.65
C LEU A 28 -26.25 7.38 -16.30
N LYS A 29 -25.09 7.05 -15.72
CA LYS A 29 -24.78 5.72 -15.19
C LYS A 29 -25.18 5.64 -13.72
N MET A 30 -25.81 4.52 -13.35
CA MET A 30 -26.14 4.21 -11.97
C MET A 30 -25.00 3.41 -11.34
N HIS A 31 -24.48 3.89 -10.22
CA HIS A 31 -23.43 3.24 -9.44
C HIS A 31 -24.04 2.77 -8.12
N ARG A 32 -24.25 1.45 -8.01
CA ARG A 32 -24.89 0.84 -6.84
C ARG A 32 -23.95 0.72 -5.65
N SER A 33 -24.51 0.86 -4.45
CA SER A 33 -23.86 0.58 -3.16
C SER A 33 -22.46 1.19 -3.01
N CYS A 34 -22.28 2.42 -3.49
CA CYS A 34 -20.97 3.06 -3.49
C CYS A 34 -20.78 3.95 -2.25
N LEU A 35 -19.55 4.41 -2.04
CA LEU A 35 -19.12 5.43 -1.09
C LEU A 35 -18.39 6.54 -1.83
N VAL A 36 -18.29 7.73 -1.24
CA VAL A 36 -17.49 8.83 -1.79
C VAL A 36 -16.16 8.91 -1.04
N GLY A 37 -15.05 9.03 -1.76
CA GLY A 37 -13.70 9.07 -1.17
C GLY A 37 -13.53 10.09 -0.05
N SER A 38 -14.01 11.31 -0.24
CA SER A 38 -13.94 12.34 0.80
C SER A 38 -14.80 12.04 2.03
N GLU A 39 -16.00 11.45 1.83
CA GLU A 39 -16.87 11.02 2.94
C GLU A 39 -16.22 9.86 3.72
N MET A 40 -15.51 8.95 3.04
CA MET A 40 -14.78 7.86 3.68
C MET A 40 -13.62 8.36 4.55
N VAL A 41 -12.89 9.37 4.07
CA VAL A 41 -11.83 10.04 4.84
C VAL A 41 -12.42 10.73 6.07
N ASP A 42 -13.49 11.50 5.89
CA ASP A 42 -14.18 12.19 6.98
C ASP A 42 -14.61 11.20 8.05
N TRP A 43 -15.29 10.13 7.65
CA TRP A 43 -15.80 9.13 8.59
C TRP A 43 -14.69 8.48 9.42
N LEU A 44 -13.57 8.11 8.77
CA LEU A 44 -12.46 7.44 9.43
C LEU A 44 -11.78 8.34 10.48
N ILE A 45 -11.60 9.62 10.17
CA ILE A 45 -11.06 10.61 11.12
C ILE A 45 -11.98 10.77 12.34
N HIS A 46 -13.30 10.77 12.13
CA HIS A 46 -14.26 10.88 13.23
C HIS A 46 -14.34 9.61 14.09
N GLN A 47 -13.91 8.44 13.59
CA GLN A 47 -13.98 7.19 14.36
C GLN A 47 -12.89 7.07 15.43
N SER A 48 -11.72 7.68 15.22
CA SER A 48 -10.58 7.49 16.12
C SER A 48 -9.66 8.71 16.15
N PRO A 49 -9.26 9.17 17.35
CA PRO A 49 -8.31 10.28 17.50
C PRO A 49 -6.89 9.94 17.01
N ILE A 50 -6.59 8.67 16.72
CA ILE A 50 -5.29 8.22 16.20
C ILE A 50 -5.05 8.69 14.75
N VAL A 51 -6.14 9.01 14.03
CA VAL A 51 -6.06 9.49 12.65
C VAL A 51 -5.95 11.01 12.68
N HIS A 52 -4.71 11.51 12.63
CA HIS A 52 -4.40 12.93 12.86
C HIS A 52 -4.53 13.79 11.59
N SER A 53 -4.61 13.17 10.40
CA SER A 53 -4.68 13.90 9.13
C SER A 53 -5.49 13.18 8.07
N ARG A 54 -5.96 13.94 7.08
CA ARG A 54 -6.63 13.40 5.88
C ARG A 54 -5.69 12.55 5.03
N SER A 55 -4.41 12.91 4.96
CA SER A 55 -3.37 12.12 4.28
C SER A 55 -3.25 10.72 4.88
N GLN A 56 -3.15 10.64 6.21
CA GLN A 56 -3.06 9.36 6.91
C GLN A 56 -4.29 8.48 6.63
N ALA A 57 -5.49 9.07 6.62
CA ALA A 57 -6.71 8.36 6.25
C ALA A 57 -6.68 7.86 4.79
N VAL A 58 -6.15 8.66 3.86
CA VAL A 58 -5.96 8.27 2.45
C VAL A 58 -5.03 7.05 2.35
N ASP A 59 -3.92 7.04 3.10
CA ASP A 59 -2.97 5.92 3.12
C ASP A 59 -3.63 4.63 3.62
N MET A 60 -4.43 4.74 4.70
CA MET A 60 -5.17 3.62 5.26
C MET A 60 -6.20 3.04 4.28
N TRP A 61 -6.93 3.90 3.56
CA TRP A 61 -7.86 3.47 2.52
C TRP A 61 -7.14 2.91 1.28
N GLN A 62 -5.97 3.45 0.95
CA GLN A 62 -5.12 2.94 -0.13
C GLN A 62 -4.65 1.50 0.16
N ALA A 63 -4.36 1.16 1.41
CA ALA A 63 -4.04 -0.22 1.81
C ALA A 63 -5.21 -1.19 1.57
N LEU A 64 -6.45 -0.78 1.85
CA LEU A 64 -7.64 -1.58 1.56
C LEU A 64 -7.90 -1.74 0.06
N LEU A 65 -7.59 -0.70 -0.73
CA LEU A 65 -7.75 -0.71 -2.19
C LEU A 65 -6.71 -1.62 -2.86
N GLU A 66 -5.44 -1.55 -2.42
CA GLU A 66 -4.36 -2.40 -2.97
C GLU A 66 -4.65 -3.89 -2.78
N GLU A 67 -5.24 -4.27 -1.65
CA GLU A 67 -5.58 -5.67 -1.33
C GLU A 67 -6.95 -6.10 -1.88
N GLY A 68 -7.60 -5.25 -2.68
CA GLY A 68 -8.88 -5.53 -3.33
C GLY A 68 -10.08 -5.62 -2.39
N ALA A 69 -9.95 -5.15 -1.14
CA ALA A 69 -11.03 -5.13 -0.17
C ALA A 69 -12.03 -3.98 -0.44
N ILE A 70 -11.53 -2.91 -1.06
CA ILE A 70 -12.35 -1.90 -1.74
C ILE A 70 -11.87 -1.72 -3.18
N SER A 71 -12.73 -1.22 -4.05
CA SER A 71 -12.38 -0.88 -5.43
C SER A 71 -12.93 0.49 -5.81
N HIS A 72 -12.18 1.23 -6.63
CA HIS A 72 -12.75 2.37 -7.34
C HIS A 72 -13.76 1.84 -8.37
N VAL A 73 -14.90 2.50 -8.52
CA VAL A 73 -16.01 1.98 -9.35
C VAL A 73 -15.66 1.91 -10.85
N SER A 74 -14.66 2.67 -11.34
CA SER A 74 -14.10 2.49 -12.69
C SER A 74 -12.82 1.65 -12.75
N GLN A 75 -12.26 1.26 -11.60
CA GLN A 75 -10.95 0.58 -11.47
C GLN A 75 -9.74 1.35 -12.01
N GLU A 76 -9.88 2.64 -12.34
CA GLU A 76 -8.81 3.44 -12.94
C GLU A 76 -7.97 4.25 -11.93
N HIS A 77 -8.35 4.24 -10.67
CA HIS A 77 -7.80 5.17 -9.69
C HIS A 77 -7.37 4.46 -8.41
N TYR A 78 -6.19 4.85 -7.95
CA TYR A 78 -5.81 4.76 -6.55
C TYR A 78 -6.75 5.59 -5.66
N PHE A 79 -6.70 5.35 -4.36
CA PHE A 79 -7.56 6.06 -3.43
C PHE A 79 -7.22 7.55 -3.40
N LYS A 80 -8.26 8.38 -3.45
CA LYS A 80 -8.17 9.83 -3.44
C LYS A 80 -9.29 10.39 -2.57
N ASP A 81 -8.91 11.34 -1.73
CA ASP A 81 -9.80 12.23 -0.98
C ASP A 81 -10.48 13.25 -1.91
N LYS A 82 -11.39 12.75 -2.74
CA LYS A 82 -12.15 13.52 -3.74
C LYS A 82 -13.56 12.96 -3.89
N TYR A 83 -14.37 13.66 -4.67
CA TYR A 83 -15.68 13.17 -5.11
C TYR A 83 -15.56 12.06 -6.16
N LEU A 84 -14.99 10.93 -5.75
CA LEU A 84 -14.85 9.69 -6.53
C LEU A 84 -15.56 8.55 -5.81
N PHE A 85 -16.05 7.59 -6.58
CA PHE A 85 -16.86 6.50 -6.03
C PHE A 85 -16.03 5.24 -5.79
N TYR A 86 -16.17 4.69 -4.60
CA TYR A 86 -15.56 3.44 -4.19
C TYR A 86 -16.63 2.46 -3.72
N ARG A 87 -16.28 1.19 -3.65
CA ARG A 87 -17.19 0.12 -3.21
C ARG A 87 -16.42 -0.93 -2.44
N PHE A 88 -17.03 -1.51 -1.40
CA PHE A 88 -16.49 -2.69 -0.74
C PHE A 88 -16.64 -3.95 -1.61
N SER A 89 -15.66 -4.84 -1.53
CA SER A 89 -15.73 -6.14 -2.21
C SER A 89 -16.97 -6.92 -1.72
N GLY A 90 -17.81 -7.37 -2.66
CA GLY A 90 -19.02 -8.13 -2.37
C GLY A 90 -20.33 -7.32 -2.40
N ASP A 91 -20.26 -5.99 -2.49
CA ASP A 91 -21.46 -5.12 -2.58
C ASP A 91 -21.98 -4.92 -4.01
N GLU A 92 -21.30 -5.47 -5.02
CA GLU A 92 -21.59 -5.18 -6.44
C GLU A 92 -23.00 -5.61 -6.87
N ASP A 93 -23.45 -6.77 -6.37
CA ASP A 93 -24.71 -7.41 -6.78
C ASP A 93 -25.59 -7.85 -5.59
N ARG A 94 -25.31 -7.33 -4.40
CA ARG A 94 -26.01 -7.73 -3.18
C ARG A 94 -26.93 -6.62 -2.67
N THR A 95 -28.12 -7.01 -2.27
CA THR A 95 -28.93 -6.19 -1.36
C THR A 95 -28.10 -5.95 -0.10
N LEU A 96 -27.95 -4.69 0.29
CA LEU A 96 -27.23 -4.35 1.52
C LEU A 96 -28.04 -4.86 2.71
N ILE A 97 -27.62 -6.00 3.25
CA ILE A 97 -28.21 -6.56 4.46
C ILE A 97 -27.61 -5.80 5.65
N ARG A 98 -28.48 -5.24 6.49
CA ARG A 98 -28.05 -4.64 7.75
C ARG A 98 -27.45 -5.76 8.64
N PRO A 99 -26.22 -5.59 9.15
CA PRO A 99 -25.62 -6.56 10.06
C PRO A 99 -26.50 -6.78 11.31
N SER A 100 -26.50 -7.98 11.88
CA SER A 100 -27.20 -8.27 13.13
C SER A 100 -26.62 -7.47 14.30
N ASP A 101 -27.39 -7.27 15.37
CA ASP A 101 -26.92 -6.49 16.52
C ASP A 101 -25.68 -7.13 17.20
N ILE A 102 -25.56 -8.46 17.11
CA ILE A 102 -24.38 -9.20 17.57
C ILE A 102 -23.16 -8.82 16.73
N GLU A 103 -23.25 -8.90 15.41
CA GLU A 103 -22.15 -8.53 14.50
C GLU A 103 -21.76 -7.04 14.63
N GLN A 104 -22.74 -6.17 14.83
CA GLN A 104 -22.51 -4.74 15.05
C GLN A 104 -21.66 -4.52 16.32
N ASN A 105 -22.05 -5.12 17.44
CA ASN A 105 -21.34 -5.00 18.71
C ASN A 105 -19.93 -5.59 18.65
N GLU A 106 -19.76 -6.76 18.00
CA GLU A 106 -18.45 -7.39 17.83
C GLU A 106 -17.50 -6.55 16.96
N CYS A 107 -17.99 -6.00 15.85
CA CYS A 107 -17.18 -5.14 14.98
C CYS A 107 -16.83 -3.82 15.65
N GLU A 108 -17.76 -3.24 16.42
CA GLU A 108 -17.50 -2.01 17.16
C GLU A 108 -16.38 -2.17 18.19
N GLN A 109 -16.32 -3.31 18.89
CA GLN A 109 -15.23 -3.62 19.82
C GLN A 109 -13.88 -3.77 19.13
N GLN A 110 -13.87 -4.26 17.89
CA GLN A 110 -12.64 -4.49 17.10
C GLN A 110 -12.19 -3.26 16.30
N LEU A 111 -13.02 -2.22 16.21
CA LEU A 111 -12.80 -1.08 15.32
C LEU A 111 -11.47 -0.37 15.61
N THR A 112 -11.13 -0.16 16.88
CA THR A 112 -9.89 0.52 17.29
C THR A 112 -8.65 -0.26 16.85
N ASP A 113 -8.63 -1.58 17.05
CA ASP A 113 -7.50 -2.44 16.67
C ASP A 113 -7.34 -2.52 15.15
N VAL A 114 -8.46 -2.53 14.43
CA VAL A 114 -8.47 -2.45 12.96
C VAL A 114 -7.90 -1.13 12.48
N ILE A 115 -8.30 -0.01 13.07
CA ILE A 115 -7.76 1.32 12.75
C ILE A 115 -6.25 1.39 13.03
N LEU A 116 -5.79 0.86 14.17
CA LEU A 116 -4.37 0.77 14.49
C LEU A 116 -3.60 -0.05 13.46
N THR A 117 -4.14 -1.20 13.06
CA THR A 117 -3.54 -2.06 12.04
C THR A 117 -3.43 -1.32 10.70
N LEU A 118 -4.49 -0.62 10.29
CA LEU A 118 -4.50 0.14 9.04
C LEU A 118 -3.53 1.32 9.08
N ALA A 119 -3.43 2.02 10.21
CA ALA A 119 -2.46 3.11 10.37
C ALA A 119 -1.01 2.64 10.26
N GLN A 120 -0.72 1.38 10.61
CA GLN A 120 0.61 0.78 10.46
C GLN A 120 0.92 0.36 9.02
N VAL A 121 -0.07 -0.16 8.27
CA VAL A 121 0.16 -0.64 6.89
C VAL A 121 -0.06 0.42 5.81
N GLY A 122 -0.75 1.52 6.15
CA GLY A 122 -1.09 2.60 5.22
C GLY A 122 0.12 3.22 4.53
N PRO A 123 1.15 3.68 5.27
CA PRO A 123 2.32 4.35 4.68
C PRO A 123 3.04 3.48 3.65
N ASP A 124 3.24 2.20 3.94
CA ASP A 124 3.86 1.22 3.03
C ASP A 124 3.00 0.95 1.77
N ALA A 125 1.67 0.90 1.91
CA ALA A 125 0.76 0.82 0.76
C ALA A 125 0.82 2.08 -0.12
N MET A 126 0.93 3.26 0.49
CA MET A 126 1.10 4.53 -0.21
C MET A 126 2.45 4.57 -0.94
N LEU A 127 3.53 4.17 -0.28
CA LEU A 127 4.87 4.07 -0.88
C LEU A 127 4.85 3.23 -2.15
N ARG A 128 4.29 2.01 -2.09
CA ARG A 128 4.17 1.13 -3.26
C ARG A 128 3.36 1.76 -4.38
N MET A 129 2.26 2.44 -4.04
CA MET A 129 1.42 3.14 -5.00
C MET A 129 2.20 4.24 -5.73
N ILE A 130 2.93 5.08 -4.99
CA ILE A 130 3.73 6.17 -5.55
C ILE A 130 4.87 5.64 -6.41
N LEU A 131 5.59 4.62 -5.93
CA LEU A 131 6.76 4.11 -6.66
C LEU A 131 6.39 3.41 -7.98
N ARG A 132 5.13 2.96 -8.15
CA ARG A 132 4.59 2.48 -9.44
C ARG A 132 4.45 3.61 -10.48
N LYS A 133 4.40 4.88 -10.07
CA LYS A 133 4.42 6.02 -11.00
C LYS A 133 5.80 6.17 -11.63
N PRO A 134 5.90 6.50 -12.94
CA PRO A 134 7.15 6.93 -13.55
C PRO A 134 7.76 8.12 -12.80
N ARG A 135 9.10 8.15 -12.68
CA ARG A 135 9.83 9.19 -11.95
C ARG A 135 9.45 10.64 -12.32
N HIS A 136 9.11 10.88 -13.59
CA HIS A 136 8.77 12.20 -14.11
C HIS A 136 7.32 12.61 -13.83
N GLU A 137 6.48 11.69 -13.35
CA GLU A 137 5.09 11.94 -12.97
C GLU A 137 4.90 12.07 -11.45
N ARG A 138 5.96 11.87 -10.65
CA ARG A 138 5.92 12.02 -9.19
C ARG A 138 5.89 13.50 -8.81
N THR A 139 4.93 13.88 -7.98
CA THR A 139 4.81 15.25 -7.45
C THR A 139 5.81 15.51 -6.33
N ILE A 140 5.90 16.75 -5.84
CA ILE A 140 6.73 17.07 -4.67
C ILE A 140 6.23 16.31 -3.43
N ASP A 141 4.91 16.30 -3.21
CA ASP A 141 4.28 15.53 -2.14
C ASP A 141 4.60 14.04 -2.24
N ASP A 142 4.64 13.48 -3.46
CA ASP A 142 5.03 12.08 -3.68
C ASP A 142 6.49 11.82 -3.20
N LEU A 143 7.40 12.76 -3.49
CA LEU A 143 8.81 12.65 -3.09
C LEU A 143 9.01 12.81 -1.58
N ASP A 144 8.19 13.63 -0.93
CA ASP A 144 8.17 13.77 0.53
C ASP A 144 7.70 12.49 1.20
N ILE A 145 6.61 11.88 0.71
CA ILE A 145 6.13 10.59 1.23
C ILE A 145 7.17 9.48 1.03
N ILE A 146 7.81 9.41 -0.15
CA ILE A 146 8.89 8.44 -0.36
C ILE A 146 10.00 8.69 0.67
N TYR A 147 10.45 9.94 0.81
CA TYR A 147 11.52 10.29 1.74
C TYR A 147 11.23 9.87 3.18
N ASP A 148 10.02 10.17 3.67
CA ASP A 148 9.60 9.81 5.03
C ASP A 148 9.63 8.30 5.25
N GLU A 149 9.25 7.51 4.26
CA GLU A 149 9.34 6.05 4.33
C GLU A 149 10.79 5.55 4.29
N LEU A 150 11.68 6.17 3.51
CA LEU A 150 13.09 5.81 3.49
C LEU A 150 13.80 6.04 4.83
N LEU A 151 13.27 6.89 5.72
CA LEU A 151 13.79 7.06 7.07
C LEU A 151 13.62 5.79 7.92
N HIS A 152 12.57 5.00 7.65
CA HIS A 152 12.24 3.78 8.37
C HIS A 152 12.91 2.52 7.79
N VAL A 153 13.49 2.61 6.59
CA VAL A 153 14.18 1.48 5.94
C VAL A 153 15.55 1.26 6.57
N LYS A 154 15.70 0.13 7.30
CA LYS A 154 16.93 -0.23 8.00
C LYS A 154 18.16 -0.30 7.09
N ALA A 155 18.03 -0.86 5.88
CA ALA A 155 19.09 -0.89 4.88
C ALA A 155 19.64 0.51 4.52
N LEU A 156 18.83 1.56 4.67
CA LEU A 156 19.20 2.95 4.37
C LEU A 156 19.64 3.74 5.62
N SER A 157 19.61 3.14 6.82
CA SER A 157 19.89 3.83 8.09
C SER A 157 21.26 4.52 8.12
N HIS A 158 22.25 3.96 7.43
CA HIS A 158 23.61 4.49 7.32
C HIS A 158 23.76 5.66 6.33
N LEU A 159 22.74 5.96 5.51
CA LEU A 159 22.77 7.06 4.56
C LEU A 159 22.30 8.36 5.19
N SER A 160 22.93 9.47 4.79
CA SER A 160 22.54 10.81 5.22
C SER A 160 21.15 11.19 4.70
N SER A 161 20.48 12.11 5.39
CA SER A 161 19.18 12.64 4.96
C SER A 161 19.23 13.26 3.57
N LEU A 162 20.34 13.90 3.21
CA LEU A 162 20.54 14.44 1.86
C LEU A 162 20.55 13.32 0.81
N VAL A 163 21.28 12.23 1.06
CA VAL A 163 21.31 11.09 0.14
C VAL A 163 19.93 10.44 0.03
N LYS A 164 19.21 10.26 1.14
CA LYS A 164 17.83 9.75 1.11
C LYS A 164 16.90 10.65 0.30
N ARG A 165 17.06 11.97 0.39
CA ARG A 165 16.29 12.94 -0.40
C ARG A 165 16.55 12.81 -1.89
N GLU A 166 17.81 12.66 -2.29
CA GLU A 166 18.17 12.39 -3.69
C GLU A 166 17.62 11.04 -4.16
N LEU A 167 17.67 10.01 -3.32
CA LEU A 167 17.13 8.67 -3.62
C LEU A 167 15.62 8.72 -3.91
N SER A 168 14.83 9.53 -3.20
CA SER A 168 13.39 9.66 -3.45
C SER A 168 13.04 9.97 -4.90
N GLY A 169 13.88 10.75 -5.60
CA GLY A 169 13.69 11.11 -7.00
C GLY A 169 14.06 10.02 -8.02
N VAL A 170 14.89 9.04 -7.63
CA VAL A 170 15.48 8.07 -8.56
C VAL A 170 15.09 6.61 -8.28
N LEU A 171 14.43 6.32 -7.16
CA LEU A 171 13.99 4.96 -6.82
C LEU A 171 13.07 4.36 -7.88
N ILE A 172 13.35 3.10 -8.22
CA ILE A 172 12.56 2.27 -9.14
C ILE A 172 11.95 1.15 -8.32
N PHE A 173 10.66 0.89 -8.52
CA PHE A 173 9.97 -0.24 -7.91
C PHE A 173 9.78 -1.36 -8.91
N GLU A 174 10.16 -2.57 -8.49
CA GLU A 174 10.03 -3.80 -9.26
C GLU A 174 9.35 -4.85 -8.39
N ALA A 175 8.39 -5.57 -8.97
CA ALA A 175 7.63 -6.61 -8.29
C ALA A 175 7.57 -7.89 -9.15
N HIS A 176 7.77 -9.03 -8.49
CA HIS A 176 7.77 -10.34 -9.14
C HIS A 176 6.71 -11.24 -8.50
N PRO A 177 5.59 -11.54 -9.20
CA PRO A 177 4.49 -12.31 -8.63
C PRO A 177 4.80 -13.81 -8.50
N PHE A 178 5.80 -14.31 -9.23
CA PHE A 178 6.13 -15.74 -9.29
C PHE A 178 7.51 -16.01 -8.68
N LYS A 179 7.59 -17.09 -7.88
CA LYS A 179 8.85 -17.61 -7.36
C LYS A 179 9.73 -18.12 -8.49
N GLY A 180 11.05 -18.07 -8.28
CA GLY A 180 12.05 -18.56 -9.23
C GLY A 180 12.46 -17.58 -10.32
N LYS A 181 11.92 -16.34 -10.31
CA LYS A 181 12.43 -15.27 -11.16
C LYS A 181 13.89 -14.97 -10.79
N VAL A 182 14.78 -15.11 -11.77
CA VAL A 182 16.18 -14.67 -11.66
C VAL A 182 16.23 -13.15 -11.85
N LEU A 183 16.78 -12.43 -10.87
CA LEU A 183 16.93 -10.97 -10.90
C LEU A 183 18.14 -10.56 -11.74
N PHE A 184 19.27 -11.24 -11.55
CA PHE A 184 20.48 -11.14 -12.36
C PHE A 184 21.31 -12.41 -12.16
N THR A 185 22.30 -12.60 -13.02
CA THR A 185 23.21 -13.75 -13.00
C THR A 185 24.61 -13.29 -12.60
N GLN A 186 25.37 -14.19 -11.97
CA GLN A 186 26.80 -13.99 -11.75
C GLN A 186 27.52 -13.71 -13.08
N GLY A 187 28.34 -12.67 -13.12
CA GLY A 187 29.01 -12.19 -14.33
C GLY A 187 28.28 -11.05 -15.07
N ASP A 188 27.01 -10.77 -14.75
CA ASP A 188 26.27 -9.65 -15.34
C ASP A 188 26.88 -8.30 -14.93
N GLU A 189 26.66 -7.26 -15.73
CA GLU A 189 27.09 -5.91 -15.39
C GLU A 189 26.30 -5.35 -14.19
N GLY A 190 27.01 -4.80 -13.20
CA GLY A 190 26.45 -4.34 -11.94
C GLY A 190 25.74 -2.99 -12.00
N LYS A 191 24.53 -2.92 -12.57
CA LYS A 191 23.82 -1.63 -12.78
C LYS A 191 22.86 -1.18 -11.68
N SER A 192 22.57 -2.04 -10.70
CA SER A 192 21.46 -1.79 -9.75
C SER A 192 21.79 -2.26 -8.34
N TRP A 193 21.25 -1.55 -7.35
CA TRP A 193 21.22 -1.92 -5.94
C TRP A 193 19.78 -2.22 -5.56
N TYR A 194 19.54 -3.31 -4.85
CA TYR A 194 18.19 -3.78 -4.51
C TYR A 194 18.00 -3.75 -3.00
N ILE A 195 16.79 -3.40 -2.57
CA ILE A 195 16.31 -3.47 -1.19
C ILE A 195 15.01 -4.26 -1.21
N ILE A 196 14.87 -5.24 -0.33
CA ILE A 196 13.71 -6.12 -0.30
C ILE A 196 12.61 -5.48 0.55
N LEU A 197 11.54 -5.02 -0.10
CA LEU A 197 10.36 -4.51 0.60
C LEU A 197 9.45 -5.66 1.09
N LYS A 198 9.31 -6.72 0.29
CA LYS A 198 8.46 -7.87 0.61
C LYS A 198 9.00 -9.16 -0.02
N GLY A 199 8.95 -10.26 0.72
CA GLY A 199 9.41 -11.58 0.27
C GLY A 199 10.87 -11.91 0.62
N SER A 200 11.48 -12.79 -0.16
CA SER A 200 12.87 -13.22 0.02
C SER A 200 13.52 -13.63 -1.29
N VAL A 201 14.85 -13.54 -1.35
CA VAL A 201 15.64 -13.96 -2.51
C VAL A 201 16.79 -14.86 -2.09
N GLN A 202 17.16 -15.81 -2.95
CA GLN A 202 18.28 -16.71 -2.74
C GLN A 202 19.48 -16.24 -3.55
N CYS A 203 20.63 -16.11 -2.88
CA CYS A 203 21.92 -15.86 -3.51
C CYS A 203 22.57 -17.20 -3.86
N ILE A 204 22.81 -17.44 -5.15
CA ILE A 204 23.33 -18.72 -5.65
C ILE A 204 24.62 -18.47 -6.42
N VAL A 205 25.71 -19.08 -5.98
CA VAL A 205 27.02 -18.95 -6.62
C VAL A 205 27.40 -20.25 -7.34
N TYR A 206 27.90 -20.13 -8.57
CA TYR A 206 28.26 -21.29 -9.38
C TYR A 206 29.33 -22.14 -8.65
N GLY A 207 29.07 -23.44 -8.54
CA GLY A 207 29.93 -24.39 -7.81
C GLY A 207 29.83 -24.34 -6.28
N LYS A 208 29.07 -23.41 -5.69
CA LYS A 208 28.83 -23.33 -4.23
C LYS A 208 27.38 -23.58 -3.82
N GLY A 209 26.43 -23.41 -4.75
CA GLY A 209 25.00 -23.52 -4.43
C GLY A 209 24.48 -22.26 -3.73
N ILE A 210 23.46 -22.41 -2.88
CA ILE A 210 22.88 -21.29 -2.12
C ILE A 210 23.88 -20.86 -1.04
N VAL A 211 24.35 -19.62 -1.13
CA VAL A 211 25.30 -19.05 -0.16
C VAL A 211 24.61 -18.18 0.89
N GLU A 212 23.48 -17.58 0.55
CA GLU A 212 22.73 -16.67 1.43
C GLU A 212 21.26 -16.59 1.01
N ILE A 213 20.38 -16.26 1.97
CA ILE A 213 18.97 -15.96 1.72
C ILE A 213 18.69 -14.60 2.35
N PHE A 214 18.27 -13.63 1.54
CA PHE A 214 17.90 -12.29 1.97
C PHE A 214 16.40 -12.20 2.17
N HIS A 215 15.99 -11.45 3.20
CA HIS A 215 14.60 -11.27 3.63
C HIS A 215 14.19 -9.79 3.59
N GLU A 216 12.95 -9.51 3.97
CA GLU A 216 12.41 -8.16 4.06
C GLU A 216 13.31 -7.24 4.91
N GLY A 217 13.67 -6.08 4.35
CA GLY A 217 14.57 -5.11 4.95
C GLY A 217 16.05 -5.30 4.61
N ASP A 218 16.46 -6.44 4.04
CA ASP A 218 17.81 -6.66 3.56
C ASP A 218 18.06 -5.99 2.19
N ASP A 219 19.34 -5.79 1.87
CA ASP A 219 19.79 -5.21 0.61
C ASP A 219 20.93 -6.01 -0.04
N PHE A 220 21.02 -5.98 -1.37
CA PHE A 220 22.02 -6.75 -2.12
C PHE A 220 22.39 -6.10 -3.45
N GLY A 221 23.55 -6.49 -4.00
CA GLY A 221 24.04 -5.97 -5.27
C GLY A 221 24.74 -4.60 -5.20
N LYS A 222 25.01 -4.08 -3.99
CA LYS A 222 25.70 -2.79 -3.78
C LYS A 222 27.14 -2.78 -4.29
N LEU A 223 27.87 -3.89 -4.13
CA LEU A 223 29.32 -3.97 -4.39
C LEU A 223 29.68 -3.69 -5.86
N SER A 224 28.89 -4.20 -6.79
CA SER A 224 29.17 -4.06 -8.22
C SER A 224 28.96 -2.64 -8.74
N LEU A 225 28.12 -1.85 -8.07
CA LEU A 225 27.93 -0.42 -8.36
C LEU A 225 29.12 0.42 -7.88
N VAL A 226 29.63 0.14 -6.68
CA VAL A 226 30.76 0.89 -6.10
C VAL A 226 32.05 0.61 -6.89
N ASN A 227 32.24 -0.64 -7.31
CA ASN A 227 33.47 -1.08 -7.98
C ASN A 227 33.38 -1.01 -9.51
N ASN A 228 32.23 -0.60 -10.07
CA ASN A 228 31.95 -0.61 -11.50
C ASN A 228 32.30 -1.96 -12.15
N SER A 229 31.94 -3.05 -11.46
CA SER A 229 32.37 -4.42 -11.74
C SER A 229 31.20 -5.33 -12.09
N GLN A 230 31.51 -6.56 -12.53
CA GLN A 230 30.50 -7.61 -12.71
C GLN A 230 29.92 -8.08 -11.37
N ARG A 231 28.74 -8.70 -11.42
CA ARG A 231 28.08 -9.37 -10.28
C ARG A 231 28.92 -10.56 -9.83
N ILE A 232 29.34 -10.53 -8.58
CA ILE A 232 30.20 -11.56 -7.96
C ILE A 232 29.41 -12.74 -7.37
N ALA A 233 28.15 -12.50 -7.03
CA ALA A 233 27.18 -13.42 -6.48
C ALA A 233 25.77 -12.87 -6.75
#